data_AF-A0A968PDR7-F1
#
_entry.id   AF-A0A968PDR7-F1
#
_cell.length_a   1.000
_cell.length_b   1.000
_cell.length_c   1.000
_cell.angle_alpha   90.00
_cell.angle_beta   90.00
_cell.angle_gamma   90.00
#
_symmetry.space_group_name_H-M   'P 1'
#
loop_
_entity.id
_entity.type
_entity.pdbx_description
1 polymer ?
#
loop_
_entity_poly.entity_id
_entity_poly.type
_entity_poly.pdbx_seq_one_letter_code
_entity_poly.pdbx_strand_id
1 'polypeptide(L)'
;MYLSRAGGLSNPRYLVGLGIVSICGLLFFLGPVLAGRITRPSLKMTLAGCLRAYGDGVFLVGLFSYAWWLGPGRNDMLQGYSMILALFGLLLFALGPAPMSVLWFAVLYLSLAVKVAPRWWDMLAWNLRQVAAMLSAHSINLVGAPLGLQAELKGSTIELMEGFRKIEPAMEVEDACSGLRMLMAFIALGVAMAFLGRRLWWQRTIMVAMCVPIAVIVNVGRILVLAFVKVYGNPEMAQGDFHLLIGMFMLVPAAGLFWLLGWVLDKMVVYDDEPGAVNSSAAAARKVEPVVDPLERTRKQKSPSSGVWGWGW
;
A
#
# COMPACT_ATOMS: atom_id res chain seq x y z
N MET A 1 -13.98 29.71 -34.11
CA MET A 1 -13.36 28.85 -35.14
C MET A 1 -13.14 27.44 -34.56
N TYR A 2 -14.22 26.71 -34.26
CA TYR A 2 -14.19 25.47 -33.45
C TYR A 2 -15.09 24.37 -34.06
N LEU A 3 -15.13 24.28 -35.38
CA LEU A 3 -15.73 23.14 -36.08
C LEU A 3 -14.90 22.82 -37.32
N SER A 4 -14.05 21.80 -37.22
CA SER A 4 -13.73 20.83 -38.28
C SER A 4 -12.38 20.17 -38.02
N ARG A 5 -12.39 19.01 -37.37
CA ARG A 5 -11.48 17.91 -37.68
C ARG A 5 -12.06 16.61 -37.14
N ALA A 6 -13.03 16.08 -37.90
CA ALA A 6 -13.32 14.66 -37.90
C ALA A 6 -12.06 13.93 -38.40
N GLY A 7 -11.25 13.43 -37.48
CA GLY A 7 -10.05 12.63 -37.74
C GLY A 7 -10.00 11.41 -36.80
N GLY A 8 -11.17 10.82 -36.52
CA GLY A 8 -11.39 9.89 -35.41
C GLY A 8 -10.90 8.46 -35.60
N LEU A 9 -10.32 8.08 -36.74
CA LEU A 9 -9.89 6.68 -36.98
C LEU A 9 -8.50 6.52 -37.63
N SER A 10 -7.82 7.60 -38.02
CA SER A 10 -6.55 7.50 -38.76
C SER A 10 -5.29 7.60 -37.91
N ASN A 11 -5.42 7.80 -36.59
CA ASN A 11 -4.25 7.89 -35.71
C ASN A 11 -3.70 6.47 -35.47
N PRO A 12 -2.44 6.16 -35.85
CA PRO A 12 -1.89 4.80 -35.76
C PRO A 12 -1.85 4.26 -34.33
N ARG A 13 -1.85 5.14 -33.32
CA ARG A 13 -1.95 4.77 -31.90
C ARG A 13 -3.28 4.10 -31.52
N TYR A 14 -4.40 4.49 -32.13
CA TYR A 14 -5.71 3.86 -31.87
C TYR A 14 -5.84 2.50 -32.56
N LEU A 15 -5.26 2.37 -33.77
CA LEU A 15 -5.25 1.12 -34.53
C LEU A 15 -4.38 0.04 -33.86
N VAL A 16 -3.24 0.43 -33.28
CA VAL A 16 -2.39 -0.49 -32.51
C VAL A 16 -3.11 -0.95 -31.23
N GLY A 17 -3.80 -0.04 -30.53
CA GLY A 17 -4.59 -0.37 -29.34
C GLY A 17 -5.75 -1.33 -29.64
N LEU A 18 -6.52 -1.06 -30.69
CA LEU A 18 -7.61 -1.94 -31.16
C LEU A 18 -7.09 -3.30 -31.66
N GLY A 19 -5.94 -3.31 -32.34
CA GLY A 19 -5.30 -4.53 -32.84
C GLY A 19 -4.84 -5.47 -31.72
N ILE A 20 -4.21 -4.93 -30.68
CA ILE A 20 -3.76 -5.70 -29.51
C ILE A 20 -4.97 -6.27 -28.74
N VAL A 21 -6.05 -5.48 -28.58
CA VAL A 21 -7.28 -5.92 -27.90
C VAL A 21 -7.98 -7.05 -28.67
N SER A 22 -8.02 -6.98 -30.00
CA SER A 22 -8.65 -8.00 -30.84
C SER A 22 -7.87 -9.32 -30.82
N ILE A 23 -6.52 -9.25 -30.85
CA ILE A 23 -5.65 -10.43 -30.76
C ILE A 23 -5.74 -11.08 -29.37
N CYS A 24 -5.75 -10.28 -28.30
CA CYS A 24 -5.91 -10.80 -26.94
C CYS A 24 -7.29 -11.40 -26.68
N GLY A 25 -8.37 -10.83 -27.26
CA GLY A 25 -9.72 -11.39 -27.20
C GLY A 25 -9.87 -12.71 -27.94
N LEU A 26 -9.16 -12.89 -29.07
CA LEU A 26 -9.09 -14.16 -29.79
C LEU A 26 -8.34 -15.25 -28.99
N LEU A 27 -7.26 -14.87 -28.29
CA LEU A 27 -6.52 -15.79 -27.41
C LEU A 27 -7.34 -16.24 -26.19
N PHE A 28 -8.23 -15.39 -25.66
CA PHE A 28 -9.17 -15.70 -24.58
C PHE A 28 -10.19 -16.79 -24.94
N PHE A 29 -10.69 -16.81 -26.19
CA PHE A 29 -11.63 -17.84 -26.64
C PHE A 29 -10.97 -19.18 -27.01
N LEU A 30 -9.70 -19.15 -27.45
CA LEU A 30 -8.98 -20.36 -27.88
C LEU A 30 -8.36 -21.16 -26.72
N GLY A 31 -7.97 -20.51 -25.63
CA GLY A 31 -7.32 -21.16 -24.48
C GLY A 31 -8.13 -22.28 -23.82
N PRO A 32 -9.39 -22.05 -23.42
CA PRO A 32 -10.22 -23.06 -22.77
C PRO A 32 -10.62 -24.23 -23.71
N VAL A 33 -10.78 -23.95 -25.00
CA VAL A 33 -11.19 -24.93 -26.02
C VAL A 33 -10.07 -25.92 -26.34
N LEU A 34 -8.81 -25.47 -26.30
CA LEU A 34 -7.64 -26.32 -26.49
C LEU A 34 -7.30 -27.12 -25.22
N ALA A 35 -7.45 -26.51 -24.04
CA ALA A 35 -7.18 -27.17 -22.76
C ALA A 35 -8.21 -28.27 -22.41
N GLY A 36 -9.48 -28.14 -22.86
CA GLY A 36 -10.55 -29.11 -22.61
C GLY A 36 -10.43 -30.45 -23.33
N ARG A 37 -9.46 -30.62 -24.26
CA ARG A 37 -9.28 -31.87 -25.01
C ARG A 37 -8.28 -32.85 -24.41
N ILE A 38 -7.50 -32.44 -23.40
CA ILE A 38 -6.39 -33.25 -22.90
C ILE A 38 -6.47 -33.30 -21.37
N THR A 39 -6.76 -34.48 -20.84
CA THR A 39 -6.74 -34.91 -19.42
C THR A 39 -7.96 -34.61 -18.54
N ARG A 40 -8.56 -35.69 -18.02
CA ARG A 40 -9.49 -35.72 -16.89
C ARG A 40 -8.75 -35.24 -15.63
N PRO A 41 -9.16 -34.16 -14.94
CA PRO A 41 -8.51 -33.76 -13.70
C PRO A 41 -9.33 -34.11 -12.47
N SER A 42 -8.63 -34.52 -11.41
CA SER A 42 -9.13 -34.54 -10.04
C SER A 42 -9.51 -33.13 -9.57
N LEU A 43 -10.52 -33.02 -8.71
CA LEU A 43 -11.19 -31.78 -8.28
C LEU A 43 -10.26 -30.62 -7.85
N LYS A 44 -9.06 -30.92 -7.34
CA LYS A 44 -8.04 -29.92 -6.94
C LYS A 44 -7.37 -29.24 -8.14
N MET A 45 -7.24 -29.94 -9.26
CA MET A 45 -6.66 -29.42 -10.50
C MET A 45 -7.68 -28.59 -11.30
N THR A 46 -8.97 -28.87 -11.13
CA THR A 46 -10.08 -28.09 -11.71
C THR A 46 -10.22 -26.72 -11.05
N LEU A 47 -10.07 -26.62 -9.72
CA LEU A 47 -10.17 -25.35 -9.01
C LEU A 47 -8.98 -24.43 -9.32
N ALA A 48 -7.77 -24.99 -9.41
CA ALA A 48 -6.59 -24.26 -9.86
C ALA A 48 -6.69 -23.79 -11.33
N GLY A 49 -7.27 -24.62 -12.20
CA GLY A 49 -7.58 -24.25 -13.59
C GLY A 49 -8.60 -23.12 -13.69
N CYS A 50 -9.69 -23.19 -12.90
CA CYS A 50 -10.69 -22.12 -12.84
C CYS A 50 -10.09 -20.81 -12.32
N LEU A 51 -9.34 -20.81 -11.20
CA LEU A 51 -8.73 -19.58 -10.70
C LEU A 51 -7.66 -19.00 -11.65
N ARG A 52 -6.99 -19.84 -12.45
CA ARG A 52 -6.09 -19.39 -13.51
C ARG A 52 -6.86 -18.74 -14.69
N ALA A 53 -8.06 -19.26 -14.99
CA ALA A 53 -9.03 -18.69 -15.93
C ALA A 53 -9.84 -17.49 -15.38
N TYR A 54 -9.61 -17.10 -14.11
CA TYR A 54 -10.04 -15.80 -13.59
C TYR A 54 -8.92 -14.75 -13.69
N GLY A 55 -7.66 -15.16 -13.58
CA GLY A 55 -6.50 -14.25 -13.65
C GLY A 55 -6.27 -13.65 -15.03
N ASP A 56 -6.44 -14.44 -16.08
CA ASP A 56 -6.45 -13.98 -17.48
C ASP A 56 -7.57 -12.96 -17.75
N GLY A 57 -8.79 -13.21 -17.26
CA GLY A 57 -9.90 -12.28 -17.37
C GLY A 57 -9.60 -10.93 -16.72
N VAL A 58 -9.09 -10.94 -15.48
CA VAL A 58 -8.70 -9.72 -14.76
C VAL A 58 -7.56 -8.99 -15.46
N PHE A 59 -6.55 -9.71 -15.97
CA PHE A 59 -5.44 -9.13 -16.72
C PHE A 59 -5.92 -8.42 -18.00
N LEU A 60 -6.79 -9.08 -18.78
CA LEU A 60 -7.33 -8.54 -20.01
C LEU A 60 -8.22 -7.33 -19.77
N VAL A 61 -9.05 -7.35 -18.73
CA VAL A 61 -9.85 -6.19 -18.31
C VAL A 61 -8.94 -5.04 -17.90
N GLY A 62 -7.88 -5.30 -17.14
CA GLY A 62 -6.88 -4.29 -16.78
C GLY A 62 -6.19 -3.67 -18.00
N LEU A 63 -5.74 -4.50 -18.94
CA LEU A 63 -5.06 -4.05 -20.17
C LEU A 63 -6.01 -3.26 -21.08
N PHE A 64 -7.25 -3.72 -21.25
CA PHE A 64 -8.27 -3.03 -22.02
C PHE A 64 -8.62 -1.68 -21.39
N SER A 65 -8.83 -1.66 -20.07
CA SER A 65 -9.10 -0.43 -19.33
C SER A 65 -7.94 0.56 -19.46
N TYR A 66 -6.69 0.09 -19.37
CA TYR A 66 -5.50 0.91 -19.57
C TYR A 66 -5.45 1.54 -20.96
N ALA A 67 -5.69 0.75 -22.00
CA ALA A 67 -5.74 1.25 -23.38
C ALA A 67 -6.88 2.26 -23.59
N TRP A 68 -8.04 2.04 -22.94
CA TRP A 68 -9.18 2.95 -22.97
C TRP A 68 -8.85 4.31 -22.34
N TRP A 69 -8.20 4.32 -21.16
CA TRP A 69 -7.84 5.56 -20.49
C TRP A 69 -6.66 6.29 -21.13
N LEU A 70 -5.77 5.55 -21.81
CA LEU A 70 -4.68 6.11 -22.61
C LEU A 70 -5.17 6.82 -23.88
N GLY A 71 -6.17 6.25 -24.56
CA GLY A 71 -6.67 6.76 -25.84
C GLY A 71 -7.94 7.60 -25.70
N PRO A 72 -9.14 7.00 -25.72
CA PRO A 72 -10.42 7.71 -25.67
C PRO A 72 -10.69 8.49 -24.38
N GLY A 73 -10.41 7.91 -23.22
CA GLY A 73 -10.83 8.43 -21.92
C GLY A 73 -9.96 9.55 -21.35
N ARG A 74 -8.69 9.62 -21.76
CA ARG A 74 -7.68 10.63 -21.36
C ARG A 74 -7.73 10.98 -19.86
N ASN A 75 -7.64 9.94 -19.02
CA ASN A 75 -7.70 10.09 -17.56
C ASN A 75 -6.54 9.36 -16.89
N ASP A 76 -5.55 10.12 -16.44
CA ASP A 76 -4.31 9.61 -15.85
C ASP A 76 -4.54 8.81 -14.56
N MET A 77 -5.57 9.16 -13.77
CA MET A 77 -5.90 8.45 -12.52
C MET A 77 -6.37 7.03 -12.82
N LEU A 78 -7.34 6.90 -13.73
CA LEU A 78 -7.89 5.61 -14.11
C LEU A 78 -6.90 4.78 -14.94
N GLN A 79 -6.00 5.45 -15.66
CA GLN A 79 -4.84 4.81 -16.28
C GLN A 79 -3.91 4.18 -15.22
N GLY A 80 -3.61 4.87 -14.11
CA GLY A 80 -2.80 4.31 -13.02
C GLY A 80 -3.46 3.09 -12.36
N TYR A 81 -4.76 3.18 -12.06
CA TYR A 81 -5.50 2.06 -11.45
C TYR A 81 -5.64 0.86 -12.39
N SER A 82 -5.83 1.07 -13.69
CA SER A 82 -5.91 -0.02 -14.67
C SER A 82 -4.57 -0.74 -14.85
N MET A 83 -3.43 -0.04 -14.73
CA MET A 83 -2.11 -0.67 -14.69
C MET A 83 -1.97 -1.62 -13.48
N ILE A 84 -2.44 -1.18 -12.30
CA ILE A 84 -2.41 -2.01 -11.09
C ILE A 84 -3.35 -3.21 -11.22
N LEU A 85 -4.53 -3.02 -11.81
CA LEU A 85 -5.47 -4.11 -12.09
C LEU A 85 -4.87 -5.13 -13.06
N ALA A 86 -4.18 -4.67 -14.10
CA ALA A 86 -3.45 -5.55 -15.01
C ALA A 86 -2.33 -6.31 -14.26
N LEU A 87 -1.54 -5.63 -13.42
CA LEU A 87 -0.52 -6.28 -12.61
C LEU A 87 -1.11 -7.35 -11.68
N PHE A 88 -2.25 -7.05 -11.03
CA PHE A 88 -2.97 -8.00 -10.18
C PHE A 88 -3.39 -9.25 -10.97
N GLY A 89 -4.00 -9.07 -12.14
CA GLY A 89 -4.38 -10.18 -13.03
C GLY A 89 -3.19 -10.99 -13.52
N LEU A 90 -2.09 -10.32 -13.88
CA LEU A 90 -0.85 -10.97 -14.32
C LEU A 90 -0.25 -11.84 -13.22
N LEU A 91 -0.18 -11.33 -11.99
CA LEU A 91 0.33 -12.09 -10.84
C LEU A 91 -0.57 -13.29 -10.54
N LEU A 92 -1.90 -13.10 -10.57
CA LEU A 92 -2.85 -14.19 -10.37
C LEU A 92 -2.75 -15.26 -11.46
N PHE A 93 -2.51 -14.86 -12.71
CA PHE A 93 -2.31 -15.77 -13.84
C PHE A 93 -0.98 -16.55 -13.78
N ALA A 94 0.11 -15.86 -13.42
CA ALA A 94 1.45 -16.43 -13.39
C ALA A 94 1.69 -17.33 -12.17
N LEU A 95 1.31 -16.85 -10.98
CA LEU A 95 1.62 -17.46 -9.68
C LEU A 95 0.44 -18.26 -9.11
N GLY A 96 -0.78 -18.03 -9.61
CA GLY A 96 -1.99 -18.60 -9.06
C GLY A 96 -2.46 -17.90 -7.78
N PRO A 97 -3.56 -18.37 -7.17
CA PRO A 97 -4.19 -17.72 -6.01
C PRO A 97 -3.44 -17.90 -4.69
N ALA A 98 -2.62 -18.95 -4.55
CA ALA A 98 -1.94 -19.25 -3.30
C ALA A 98 -0.92 -18.15 -2.93
N PRO A 99 0.01 -17.73 -3.81
CA PRO A 99 0.90 -16.60 -3.53
C PRO A 99 0.18 -15.26 -3.41
N MET A 100 -1.02 -15.14 -4.00
CA MET A 100 -1.81 -13.90 -3.97
C MET A 100 -2.28 -13.53 -2.55
N SER A 101 -2.46 -14.53 -1.67
CA SER A 101 -2.77 -14.31 -0.25
C SER A 101 -1.68 -13.54 0.52
N VAL A 102 -0.45 -13.50 -0.01
CA VAL A 102 0.67 -12.72 0.53
C VAL A 102 0.85 -11.42 -0.25
N LEU A 103 0.70 -11.47 -1.57
CA LEU A 103 0.98 -10.35 -2.46
C LEU A 103 -0.14 -9.30 -2.54
N TRP A 104 -1.37 -9.60 -2.14
CA TRP A 104 -2.50 -8.67 -2.27
C TRP A 104 -2.23 -7.31 -1.60
N PHE A 105 -1.55 -7.31 -0.43
CA PHE A 105 -1.22 -6.07 0.26
C PHE A 105 -0.21 -5.23 -0.55
N ALA A 106 0.86 -5.86 -1.05
CA ALA A 106 1.86 -5.18 -1.86
C ALA A 106 1.24 -4.58 -3.14
N VAL A 107 0.33 -5.31 -3.79
CA VAL A 107 -0.36 -4.83 -4.99
C VAL A 107 -1.34 -3.70 -4.67
N LEU A 108 -2.14 -3.82 -3.61
CA LEU A 108 -3.03 -2.74 -3.18
C LEU A 108 -2.26 -1.52 -2.69
N TYR A 109 -1.10 -1.69 -2.07
CA TYR A 109 -0.25 -0.58 -1.62
C TYR A 109 0.18 0.32 -2.78
N LEU A 110 0.38 -0.23 -3.99
CA LEU A 110 0.66 0.54 -5.20
C LEU A 110 -0.47 1.51 -5.57
N SER A 111 -1.71 1.29 -5.11
CA SER A 111 -2.81 2.21 -5.36
C SER A 111 -2.55 3.60 -4.76
N LEU A 112 -1.78 3.68 -3.67
CA LEU A 112 -1.38 4.95 -3.07
C LEU A 112 -0.37 5.74 -3.92
N ALA A 113 0.30 5.08 -4.87
CA ALA A 113 1.20 5.73 -5.82
C ALA A 113 0.47 6.35 -7.03
N VAL A 114 -0.82 6.06 -7.21
CA VAL A 114 -1.62 6.62 -8.30
C VAL A 114 -1.98 8.06 -7.98
N LYS A 115 -1.76 8.96 -8.95
CA LYS A 115 -2.18 10.36 -8.84
C LYS A 115 -3.72 10.42 -8.83
N VAL A 116 -4.29 10.83 -7.70
CA VAL A 116 -5.73 11.05 -7.56
C VAL A 116 -6.15 12.28 -8.38
N ALA A 117 -7.36 12.25 -8.94
CA ALA A 117 -7.90 13.35 -9.74
C ALA A 117 -7.88 14.67 -8.94
N PRO A 118 -7.45 15.80 -9.55
CA PRO A 118 -7.26 17.08 -8.86
C PRO A 118 -8.49 17.54 -8.07
N ARG A 119 -9.69 17.38 -8.63
CA ARG A 119 -10.94 17.82 -8.00
C ARG A 119 -11.15 17.28 -6.59
N TRP A 120 -10.90 16.00 -6.35
CA TRP A 120 -11.04 15.41 -5.01
C TRP A 120 -9.93 15.88 -4.09
N TRP A 121 -8.75 16.10 -4.67
CA TRP A 121 -7.55 16.45 -3.95
C TRP A 121 -7.53 17.90 -3.49
N ASP A 122 -7.97 18.82 -4.33
CA ASP A 122 -8.07 20.24 -4.03
C ASP A 122 -9.11 20.50 -2.92
N MET A 123 -10.23 19.76 -2.94
CA MET A 123 -11.26 19.85 -1.89
C MET A 123 -10.74 19.39 -0.53
N LEU A 124 -10.01 18.28 -0.48
CA LEU A 124 -9.41 17.81 0.77
C LEU A 124 -8.30 18.77 1.23
N ALA A 125 -7.44 19.19 0.29
CA ALA A 125 -6.33 20.10 0.55
C ALA A 125 -6.81 21.41 1.18
N TRP A 126 -7.88 22.00 0.65
CA TRP A 126 -8.41 23.26 1.13
C TRP A 126 -8.75 23.21 2.63
N ASN A 127 -9.41 22.14 3.07
CA ASN A 127 -9.78 21.96 4.47
C ASN A 127 -8.55 21.75 5.36
N LEU A 128 -7.61 20.88 4.96
CA LEU A 128 -6.39 20.66 5.74
C LEU A 128 -5.51 21.91 5.79
N ARG A 129 -5.46 22.71 4.72
CA ARG A 129 -4.67 23.96 4.66
C ARG A 129 -5.17 24.97 5.68
N GLN A 130 -6.49 25.17 5.80
CA GLN A 130 -7.04 26.09 6.79
C GLN A 130 -6.71 25.65 8.22
N VAL A 131 -6.88 24.36 8.53
CA VAL A 131 -6.53 23.81 9.84
C VAL A 131 -5.04 23.98 10.13
N ALA A 132 -4.18 23.63 9.18
CA ALA A 132 -2.74 23.79 9.33
C ALA A 132 -2.34 25.26 9.49
N ALA A 133 -2.96 26.19 8.75
CA ALA A 133 -2.67 27.62 8.83
C ALA A 133 -3.05 28.18 10.21
N MET A 134 -4.24 27.85 10.72
CA MET A 134 -4.68 28.23 12.06
C MET A 134 -3.76 27.70 13.16
N LEU A 135 -3.46 26.40 13.12
CA LEU A 135 -2.59 25.76 14.10
C LEU A 135 -1.16 26.30 14.04
N SER A 136 -0.66 26.60 12.84
CA SER A 136 0.68 27.15 12.65
C SER A 136 0.76 28.59 13.16
N ALA A 137 -0.21 29.45 12.86
CA ALA A 137 -0.24 30.81 13.38
C ALA A 137 -0.26 30.82 14.92
N HIS A 138 -1.09 29.95 15.53
CA HIS A 138 -1.10 29.82 16.98
C HIS A 138 0.23 29.29 17.53
N SER A 139 0.82 28.28 16.89
CA SER A 139 2.12 27.73 17.28
C SER A 139 3.26 28.74 17.16
N ILE A 140 3.27 29.56 16.09
CA ILE A 140 4.23 30.64 15.91
C ILE A 140 4.05 31.69 17.00
N ASN A 141 2.82 32.08 17.34
CA ASN A 141 2.58 33.03 18.42
C ASN A 141 3.03 32.48 19.79
N LEU A 142 2.80 31.20 20.06
CA LEU A 142 3.25 30.58 21.33
C LEU A 142 4.77 30.49 21.44
N VAL A 143 5.45 30.03 20.39
CA VAL A 143 6.90 29.83 20.40
C VAL A 143 7.66 31.13 20.13
N GLY A 144 7.07 32.04 19.35
CA GLY A 144 7.62 33.32 18.93
C GLY A 144 7.36 34.47 19.90
N ALA A 145 6.37 34.37 20.81
CA ALA A 145 6.13 35.35 21.86
C ALA A 145 7.39 35.80 22.64
N PRO A 146 8.26 34.89 23.15
CA PRO A 146 9.49 35.31 23.84
C PRO A 146 10.50 36.03 22.93
N LEU A 147 10.36 35.89 21.62
CA LEU A 147 11.26 36.48 20.62
C LEU A 147 10.68 37.74 19.96
N GLY A 148 9.50 38.20 20.40
CA GLY A 148 8.81 39.34 19.78
C GLY A 148 8.23 39.05 18.40
N LEU A 149 8.10 37.77 18.03
CA LEU A 149 7.53 37.32 16.76
C LEU A 149 6.04 37.06 16.93
N GLN A 150 5.23 37.73 16.10
CA GLN A 150 3.79 37.56 16.02
C GLN A 150 3.39 37.13 14.61
N ALA A 151 2.41 36.25 14.53
CA ALA A 151 1.82 35.75 13.30
C ALA A 151 0.34 36.11 13.26
N GLU A 152 -0.05 36.85 12.22
CA GLU A 152 -1.43 37.17 11.91
C GLU A 152 -1.90 36.31 10.73
N LEU A 153 -3.06 35.66 10.88
CA LEU A 153 -3.65 34.81 9.86
C LEU A 153 -4.62 35.62 8.99
N LYS A 154 -4.35 35.70 7.69
CA LYS A 154 -5.27 36.26 6.69
C LYS A 154 -5.62 35.18 5.68
N GLY A 155 -6.77 34.53 5.90
CA GLY A 155 -7.18 33.37 5.11
C GLY A 155 -6.24 32.19 5.35
N SER A 156 -5.48 31.79 4.31
CA SER A 156 -4.44 30.76 4.37
C SER A 156 -3.01 31.34 4.32
N THR A 157 -2.89 32.66 4.43
CA THR A 157 -1.62 33.37 4.40
C THR A 157 -1.26 33.82 5.81
N ILE A 158 -0.02 33.54 6.21
CA ILE A 158 0.52 33.89 7.52
C ILE A 158 1.42 35.11 7.32
N GLU A 159 1.01 36.24 7.88
CA GLU A 159 1.82 37.46 7.95
C GLU A 159 2.65 37.43 9.23
N LEU A 160 3.97 37.58 9.10
CA LEU A 160 4.89 37.60 10.24
C LEU A 160 5.26 39.05 10.58
N MET A 161 5.23 39.36 11.87
CA MET A 161 5.65 40.64 12.43
C MET A 161 6.69 40.40 13.52
N GLU A 162 7.85 41.05 13.40
CA GLU A 162 8.88 41.07 14.43
C GLU A 162 8.88 42.45 15.08
N GLY A 163 8.32 42.56 16.29
CA GLY A 163 8.04 43.84 16.93
C GLY A 163 7.09 44.71 16.09
N PHE A 164 7.58 45.84 15.57
CA PHE A 164 6.82 46.75 14.69
C PHE A 164 7.17 46.61 13.20
N ARG A 165 8.05 45.66 12.83
CA ARG A 165 8.45 45.44 11.43
C ARG A 165 7.66 44.28 10.84
N LYS A 166 6.95 44.54 9.74
CA LYS A 166 6.35 43.49 8.92
C LYS A 166 7.43 42.81 8.08
N ILE A 167 7.47 41.47 8.12
CA ILE A 167 8.41 40.68 7.33
C ILE A 167 7.74 40.33 6.01
N GLU A 168 8.28 40.86 4.91
CA GLU A 168 7.81 40.59 3.55
C GLU A 168 8.73 39.61 2.82
N PRO A 169 8.21 38.77 1.90
CA PRO A 169 6.79 38.61 1.54
C PRO A 169 5.98 37.89 2.63
N ALA A 170 4.65 37.91 2.59
CA ALA A 170 3.85 37.05 3.48
C ALA A 170 4.09 35.56 3.15
N MET A 171 3.89 34.66 4.11
CA MET A 171 4.03 33.22 3.84
C MET A 171 2.66 32.62 3.52
N GLU A 172 2.45 32.27 2.25
CA GLU A 172 1.29 31.47 1.89
C GLU A 172 1.50 30.03 2.33
N VAL A 173 0.52 29.46 3.01
CA VAL A 173 0.57 28.05 3.39
C VAL A 173 0.58 27.15 2.15
N GLU A 174 0.03 27.60 1.03
CA GLU A 174 0.06 26.87 -0.24
C GLU A 174 1.49 26.64 -0.76
N ASP A 175 2.27 27.72 -0.90
CA ASP A 175 3.67 27.65 -1.32
C ASP A 175 4.55 27.04 -0.24
N ALA A 176 4.27 27.35 1.03
CA ALA A 176 4.93 26.70 2.15
C ALA A 176 4.69 25.20 2.10
N CYS A 177 3.55 24.69 1.62
CA CYS A 177 3.21 23.27 1.60
C CYS A 177 3.49 22.54 0.28
N SER A 178 3.74 23.24 -0.84
CA SER A 178 4.15 22.83 -2.22
C SER A 178 3.90 21.38 -2.73
N GLY A 179 2.99 20.63 -2.12
CA GLY A 179 2.62 19.30 -2.53
C GLY A 179 1.94 18.53 -1.42
N LEU A 180 0.64 18.34 -1.59
CA LEU A 180 -0.09 17.16 -1.11
C LEU A 180 0.64 15.82 -1.36
N ARG A 181 1.69 15.82 -2.20
CA ARG A 181 2.71 14.76 -2.30
C ARG A 181 3.28 14.34 -0.94
N MET A 182 3.64 15.27 -0.04
CA MET A 182 4.18 14.88 1.27
C MET A 182 3.10 14.29 2.17
N LEU A 183 1.86 14.79 2.11
CA LEU A 183 0.72 14.18 2.78
C LEU A 183 0.52 12.73 2.31
N MET A 184 0.56 12.49 1.00
CA MET A 184 0.48 11.13 0.46
C MET A 184 1.66 10.25 0.89
N ALA A 185 2.88 10.81 0.97
CA ALA A 185 4.03 10.08 1.48
C ALA A 185 3.84 9.66 2.95
N PHE A 186 3.28 10.53 3.80
CA PHE A 186 2.97 10.19 5.19
C PHE A 186 1.85 9.16 5.32
N ILE A 187 0.80 9.27 4.48
CA ILE A 187 -0.27 8.26 4.44
C ILE A 187 0.30 6.90 3.99
N ALA A 188 1.12 6.88 2.93
CA ALA A 188 1.77 5.68 2.44
C ALA A 188 2.67 5.06 3.52
N LEU A 189 3.51 5.85 4.18
CA LEU A 189 4.35 5.39 5.29
C LEU A 189 3.50 4.84 6.44
N GLY A 190 2.43 5.52 6.84
CA GLY A 190 1.54 5.10 7.92
C GLY A 190 0.82 3.78 7.60
N VAL A 191 0.32 3.62 6.37
CA VAL A 191 -0.27 2.37 5.87
C VAL A 191 0.78 1.26 5.85
N ALA A 192 1.98 1.52 5.34
CA ALA A 192 3.07 0.54 5.35
C ALA A 192 3.36 0.06 6.78
N MET A 193 3.55 0.99 7.73
CA MET A 193 3.82 0.68 9.13
C MET A 193 2.67 -0.10 9.81
N ALA A 194 1.42 0.22 9.48
CA ALA A 194 0.26 -0.48 10.03
C ALA A 194 0.19 -1.95 9.58
N PHE A 195 0.56 -2.24 8.34
CA PHE A 195 0.40 -3.58 7.75
C PHE A 195 1.67 -4.45 7.76
N LEU A 196 2.88 -3.87 7.82
CA LEU A 196 4.12 -4.63 8.01
C LEU A 196 4.27 -5.17 9.43
N GLY A 197 3.64 -4.53 10.42
CA GLY A 197 3.63 -4.99 11.80
C GLY A 197 2.65 -6.14 12.06
N ARG A 198 3.03 -7.04 12.97
CA ARG A 198 2.07 -7.97 13.61
C ARG A 198 1.17 -7.16 14.56
N ARG A 199 0.02 -6.72 14.07
CA ARG A 199 -0.96 -5.90 14.79
C ARG A 199 -2.38 -6.41 14.55
N LEU A 200 -3.27 -6.22 15.52
CA LEU A 200 -4.68 -6.54 15.37
C LEU A 200 -5.35 -5.60 14.36
N TRP A 201 -6.44 -6.05 13.73
CA TRP A 201 -7.17 -5.27 12.73
C TRP A 201 -7.63 -3.90 13.24
N TRP A 202 -8.04 -3.79 14.50
CA TRP A 202 -8.44 -2.50 15.07
C TRP A 202 -7.24 -1.55 15.26
N GLN A 203 -6.07 -2.06 15.66
CA GLN A 203 -4.84 -1.26 15.78
C GLN A 203 -4.43 -0.70 14.42
N ARG A 204 -4.56 -1.52 13.36
CA ARG A 204 -4.31 -1.09 11.98
C ARG A 204 -5.23 0.05 11.58
N THR A 205 -6.53 -0.06 11.86
CA THR A 205 -7.50 0.99 11.57
C THR A 205 -7.18 2.28 12.32
N ILE A 206 -6.80 2.20 13.60
CA ILE A 206 -6.40 3.39 14.38
C ILE A 206 -5.14 4.02 13.77
N MET A 207 -4.13 3.24 13.41
CA MET A 207 -2.92 3.78 12.78
C MET A 207 -3.24 4.50 11.48
N VAL A 208 -4.10 3.91 10.62
CA VAL A 208 -4.53 4.53 9.37
C VAL A 208 -5.35 5.80 9.63
N ALA A 209 -6.25 5.79 10.62
CA ALA A 209 -7.03 6.97 10.98
C ALA A 209 -6.15 8.10 11.52
N MET A 210 -5.11 7.77 12.29
CA MET A 210 -4.15 8.74 12.84
C MET A 210 -3.18 9.29 11.79
N CYS A 211 -3.11 8.72 10.58
CA CYS A 211 -2.29 9.28 9.51
C CYS A 211 -2.65 10.73 9.20
N VAL A 212 -3.94 11.07 9.19
CA VAL A 212 -4.40 12.44 8.88
C VAL A 212 -4.00 13.43 9.98
N PRO A 213 -4.31 13.21 11.27
CA PRO A 213 -3.83 14.07 12.36
C PRO A 213 -2.30 14.19 12.41
N ILE A 214 -1.57 13.09 12.29
CA ILE A 214 -0.09 13.10 12.32
C ILE A 214 0.45 13.95 11.17
N ALA A 215 -0.11 13.81 9.97
CA ALA A 215 0.32 14.61 8.83
C ALA A 215 0.06 16.11 9.02
N VAL A 216 -1.06 16.49 9.67
CA VAL A 216 -1.34 17.89 10.02
C VAL A 216 -0.30 18.39 11.02
N ILE A 217 0.01 17.63 12.08
CA ILE A 217 1.00 18.02 13.10
C ILE A 217 2.39 18.23 12.48
N VAL A 218 2.84 17.28 11.65
CA VAL A 218 4.13 17.41 10.96
C VAL A 218 4.14 18.60 10.01
N ASN A 219 3.03 18.87 9.32
CA ASN A 219 2.91 20.04 8.46
C ASN A 219 2.94 21.36 9.23
N VAL A 220 2.32 21.43 10.42
CA VAL A 220 2.41 22.59 11.32
C VAL A 220 3.86 22.82 11.75
N GLY A 221 4.56 21.76 12.19
CA GLY A 221 5.97 21.84 12.54
C GLY A 221 6.84 22.31 11.37
N ARG A 222 6.50 21.91 10.15
CA ARG A 222 7.18 22.37 8.94
C ARG A 222 6.98 23.87 8.68
N ILE A 223 5.74 24.35 8.76
CA ILE A 223 5.43 25.79 8.60
C ILE A 223 6.15 26.60 9.69
N LEU A 224 6.20 26.10 10.92
CA LEU A 224 6.94 26.71 12.02
C LEU A 224 8.44 26.84 11.67
N VAL A 225 9.10 25.76 11.27
CA VAL A 225 10.52 25.79 10.87
C VAL A 225 10.76 26.76 9.71
N LEU A 226 9.90 26.75 8.69
CA LEU A 226 9.97 27.72 7.58
C LEU A 226 9.81 29.17 8.06
N ALA A 227 8.92 29.43 9.03
CA ALA A 227 8.76 30.73 9.64
C ALA A 227 10.05 31.20 10.32
N PHE A 228 10.65 30.34 11.14
CA PHE A 228 11.90 30.65 11.84
C PHE A 228 13.07 30.87 10.88
N VAL A 229 13.20 30.03 9.85
CA VAL A 229 14.22 30.19 8.80
C VAL A 229 14.03 31.50 8.05
N LYS A 230 12.79 31.95 7.83
CA LYS A 230 12.51 33.21 7.17
C LYS A 230 12.84 34.45 8.01
N VAL A 231 12.60 34.37 9.33
CA VAL A 231 12.85 35.49 10.26
C VAL A 231 14.33 35.62 10.58
N TYR A 232 14.98 34.52 10.94
CA TYR A 232 16.35 34.51 11.46
C TYR A 232 17.40 34.08 10.45
N GLY A 233 16.99 33.38 9.39
CA GLY A 233 17.86 33.00 8.29
C GLY A 233 17.77 33.97 7.12
N ASN A 234 18.34 33.58 5.98
CA ASN A 234 18.21 34.34 4.74
C ASN A 234 16.85 34.06 4.10
N PRO A 235 16.06 35.09 3.73
CA PRO A 235 14.75 34.91 3.09
C PRO A 235 14.82 34.08 1.80
N GLU A 236 15.94 34.13 1.08
CA GLU A 236 16.20 33.32 -0.12
C GLU A 236 16.34 31.83 0.20
N MET A 237 16.80 31.45 1.40
CA MET A 237 16.86 30.04 1.83
C MET A 237 15.48 29.45 2.13
N ALA A 238 14.45 30.28 2.31
CA ALA A 238 13.08 29.80 2.44
C ALA A 238 12.47 29.35 1.10
N GLN A 239 13.16 29.60 -0.02
CA GLN A 239 12.75 29.25 -1.38
C GLN A 239 13.81 28.33 -2.05
N GLY A 240 13.39 27.51 -3.03
CA GLY A 240 14.30 26.60 -3.76
C GLY A 240 14.65 25.30 -3.02
N ASP A 241 15.90 24.84 -3.13
CA ASP A 241 16.32 23.50 -2.69
C ASP A 241 16.23 23.28 -1.17
N PHE A 242 16.43 24.32 -0.37
CA PHE A 242 16.30 24.25 1.08
C PHE A 242 14.86 23.94 1.53
N HIS A 243 13.86 24.43 0.79
CA HIS A 243 12.47 24.12 1.06
C HIS A 243 12.16 22.62 0.88
N LEU A 244 12.76 22.01 -0.15
CA LEU A 244 12.64 20.57 -0.42
C LEU A 244 13.40 19.75 0.64
N LEU A 245 14.60 20.21 1.05
CA LEU A 245 15.40 19.59 2.09
C LEU A 245 14.66 19.59 3.44
N ILE A 246 14.08 20.72 3.85
CA ILE A 246 13.26 20.83 5.07
C ILE A 246 12.05 19.88 4.97
N GLY A 247 11.40 19.78 3.81
CA GLY A 247 10.33 18.82 3.57
C GLY A 247 10.77 17.36 3.76
N MET A 248 11.93 16.98 3.22
CA MET A 248 12.50 15.64 3.39
C MET A 248 12.87 15.36 4.85
N PHE A 249 13.45 16.34 5.54
CA PHE A 249 13.80 16.21 6.96
C PHE A 249 12.56 15.95 7.84
N MET A 250 11.41 16.48 7.46
CA MET A 250 10.13 16.28 8.15
C MET A 250 9.59 14.84 8.04
N LEU A 251 10.19 13.96 7.25
CA LEU A 251 9.92 12.52 7.30
C LEU A 251 10.38 11.89 8.62
N VAL A 252 11.43 12.41 9.24
CA VAL A 252 11.96 11.90 10.52
C VAL A 252 10.94 12.06 11.66
N PRO A 253 10.40 13.26 11.96
CA PRO A 253 9.38 13.40 12.98
C PRO A 253 8.08 12.66 12.61
N ALA A 254 7.73 12.56 11.32
CA ALA A 254 6.58 11.75 10.90
C ALA A 254 6.77 10.27 11.26
N ALA A 255 7.91 9.68 10.90
CA ALA A 255 8.25 8.30 11.25
C ALA A 255 8.30 8.11 12.77
N GLY A 256 8.86 9.08 13.50
CA GLY A 256 8.90 9.08 14.97
C GLY A 256 7.51 9.09 15.61
N LEU A 257 6.58 9.91 15.10
CA LEU A 257 5.19 9.95 15.58
C LEU A 257 4.44 8.65 15.28
N PHE A 258 4.62 8.07 14.08
CA PHE A 258 4.04 6.75 13.77
C PHE A 258 4.63 5.64 14.63
N TRP A 259 5.93 5.68 14.91
CA TRP A 259 6.58 4.72 15.80
C TRP A 259 6.09 4.86 17.24
N LEU A 260 5.97 6.10 17.74
CA LEU A 260 5.39 6.40 19.05
C LEU A 260 3.95 5.89 19.15
N LEU A 261 3.12 6.17 18.15
CA LEU A 261 1.74 5.67 18.11
C LEU A 261 1.70 4.13 18.15
N GLY A 262 2.56 3.46 17.36
CA GLY A 262 2.68 2.02 17.38
C GLY A 262 3.10 1.49 18.76
N TRP A 263 4.07 2.14 19.40
CA TRP A 263 4.53 1.80 20.74
C TRP A 263 3.42 1.97 21.79
N VAL A 264 2.65 3.06 21.75
CA VAL A 264 1.49 3.26 22.64
C VAL A 264 0.44 2.18 22.43
N LEU A 265 0.12 1.84 21.17
CA LEU A 265 -0.84 0.78 20.84
C LEU A 265 -0.37 -0.60 21.32
N ASP A 266 0.93 -0.88 21.27
CA ASP A 266 1.51 -2.14 21.75
C ASP A 266 1.46 -2.24 23.27
N LYS A 267 1.58 -1.11 24.00
CA LYS A 267 1.46 -1.10 25.47
C LYS A 267 0.02 -1.25 25.95
N MET A 268 -0.97 -0.91 25.14
CA MET A 268 -2.39 -1.09 25.48
C MET A 268 -2.88 -2.54 25.34
N VAL A 269 -2.09 -3.42 24.71
CA VAL A 269 -2.47 -4.83 24.49
C VAL A 269 -1.36 -5.74 24.96
N VAL A 270 -1.61 -6.46 26.04
CA VAL A 270 -0.83 -7.65 26.37
C VAL A 270 -1.26 -8.73 25.39
N TYR A 271 -0.34 -9.18 24.54
CA TYR A 271 -0.55 -10.41 23.80
C TYR A 271 -0.52 -11.54 24.83
N ASP A 272 -1.64 -12.23 25.03
CA ASP A 272 -1.59 -13.57 25.59
C ASP A 272 -0.86 -14.41 24.54
N ASP A 273 0.46 -14.53 24.69
CA ASP A 273 1.23 -15.56 24.00
C ASP A 273 0.68 -16.89 24.49
N GLU A 274 -0.38 -17.41 23.84
CA GLU A 274 -0.84 -18.78 24.01
C GLU A 274 0.38 -19.70 23.84
N PRO A 275 0.89 -20.36 24.89
CA PRO A 275 2.00 -21.30 24.77
C PRO A 275 1.45 -22.62 24.22
N GLY A 276 0.96 -22.60 22.97
CA GLY A 276 0.17 -23.70 22.39
C GLY A 276 0.75 -24.29 21.10
N ALA A 277 1.81 -23.72 20.52
CA ALA A 277 2.33 -24.17 19.24
C ALA A 277 3.40 -25.29 19.31
N VAL A 278 3.90 -25.63 20.51
CA VAL A 278 4.94 -26.67 20.67
C VAL A 278 4.34 -28.08 20.87
N ASN A 279 3.07 -28.19 21.26
CA ASN A 279 2.49 -29.48 21.66
C ASN A 279 1.68 -30.20 20.56
N SER A 280 1.42 -29.55 19.43
CA SER A 280 0.65 -30.16 18.34
C SER A 280 1.45 -31.20 17.54
N SER A 281 2.77 -31.06 17.44
CA SER A 281 3.64 -32.07 16.82
C SER A 281 3.80 -33.31 17.71
N ALA A 282 3.86 -33.12 19.04
CA ALA A 282 3.91 -34.22 20.01
C ALA A 282 2.58 -34.99 20.09
N ALA A 283 1.44 -34.30 20.00
CA ALA A 283 0.11 -34.93 19.96
C ALA A 283 -0.15 -35.69 18.65
N ALA A 284 0.40 -35.23 17.52
CA ALA A 284 0.35 -35.95 16.25
C ALA A 284 1.25 -37.21 16.26
N ALA A 285 2.42 -37.14 16.89
CA ALA A 285 3.32 -38.29 17.04
C ALA A 285 2.74 -39.39 17.94
N ARG A 286 1.92 -39.03 18.94
CA ARG A 286 1.26 -40.01 19.83
C ARG A 286 0.11 -40.79 19.17
N LYS A 287 -0.42 -40.33 18.04
CA LYS A 287 -1.54 -40.97 17.33
C LYS A 287 -1.11 -42.03 16.30
N VAL A 288 0.19 -42.23 16.11
CA VAL A 288 0.76 -43.25 15.21
C VAL A 288 1.42 -44.34 16.03
N GLU A 289 0.67 -44.94 16.95
CA GLU A 289 1.04 -46.25 17.48
C GLU A 289 0.38 -47.31 16.57
N PRO A 290 1.15 -48.20 15.93
CA PRO A 290 0.56 -49.19 15.04
C PRO A 290 -0.31 -50.12 15.87
N VAL A 291 -1.59 -50.23 15.51
CA VAL A 291 -2.48 -51.28 16.02
C VAL A 291 -1.90 -52.62 15.57
N VAL A 292 -1.19 -53.28 16.48
CA VAL A 292 -0.67 -54.64 16.25
C VAL A 292 -1.87 -55.59 16.30
N ASP A 293 -2.12 -56.28 15.18
CA ASP A 293 -3.19 -57.28 15.06
C ASP A 293 -2.96 -58.43 16.08
N PRO A 294 -3.91 -58.71 16.99
CA PRO A 294 -3.79 -59.81 17.96
C PRO A 294 -3.54 -61.18 17.32
N LEU A 295 -3.87 -61.38 16.04
CA LEU A 295 -3.72 -62.65 15.33
C LEU A 295 -2.29 -62.93 14.85
N GLU A 296 -1.40 -61.93 14.85
CA GLU A 296 0.01 -62.15 14.46
C GLU A 296 0.84 -62.80 15.59
N ARG A 297 0.45 -62.56 16.85
CA ARG A 297 1.13 -63.12 18.04
C ARG A 297 0.97 -64.63 18.13
N THR A 298 -0.18 -65.18 17.74
CA THR A 298 -0.46 -66.62 17.80
C THR A 298 0.19 -67.40 16.65
N ARG A 299 0.51 -66.73 15.52
CA ARG A 299 1.17 -67.36 14.36
C ARG A 299 2.65 -67.65 14.61
N LYS A 300 3.35 -66.76 15.33
CA LYS A 300 4.79 -66.95 15.63
C LYS A 300 5.07 -68.00 16.71
N GLN A 301 4.07 -68.37 17.52
CA GLN A 301 4.24 -69.37 18.57
C GLN A 301 4.03 -70.82 18.08
N LYS A 302 3.57 -71.03 16.84
CA LYS A 302 3.23 -72.35 16.28
C LYS A 302 4.19 -72.88 15.20
N SER A 303 5.38 -72.32 15.02
CA SER A 303 6.40 -72.91 14.15
C SER A 303 7.26 -73.92 14.93
N PRO A 304 7.26 -75.22 14.58
CA PRO A 304 8.15 -76.19 15.21
C PRO A 304 9.60 -75.91 14.79
N SER A 305 10.52 -76.03 15.75
CA SER A 305 11.96 -76.01 15.54
C SER A 305 12.39 -77.15 14.60
N SER A 306 12.74 -76.85 13.35
CA SER A 306 13.54 -77.77 12.53
C SER A 306 15.01 -77.58 12.89
N GLY A 307 15.54 -78.57 13.61
CA GLY A 307 16.86 -78.59 14.19
C GLY A 307 18.00 -78.52 13.19
N VAL A 308 19.03 -77.77 13.58
CA VAL A 308 20.39 -77.90 13.05
C VAL A 308 21.15 -78.70 14.11
N TRP A 309 21.33 -80.00 13.86
CA TRP A 309 22.25 -80.84 14.62
C TRP A 309 23.57 -80.87 13.87
N GLY A 310 24.61 -80.28 14.46
CA GLY A 310 25.98 -80.40 13.98
C GLY A 310 26.61 -81.70 14.45
N TRP A 311 27.43 -82.30 13.59
CA TRP A 311 28.47 -83.25 13.98
C TRP A 311 29.76 -82.87 13.26
N GLY A 312 30.75 -82.49 14.06
CA GLY A 312 32.16 -82.58 13.69
C GLY A 312 32.73 -83.83 14.36
N TRP A 313 33.32 -84.68 13.54
CA TRP A 313 34.13 -85.89 13.82
C TRP A 313 33.43 -87.05 14.53
#